data_AF-A0A965WUI4-F1
#
_entry.id   AF-A0A965WUI4-F1
#
_cell.length_a   1.000
_cell.length_b   1.000
_cell.length_c   1.000
_cell.angle_alpha   90.00
_cell.angle_beta   90.00
_cell.angle_gamma   90.00
#
_symmetry.space_group_name_H-M   'P 1'
#
loop_
_entity.id
_entity.type
_entity.pdbx_description
1 polymer ?
#
loop_
_entity_poly.entity_id
_entity_poly.type
_entity_poly.pdbx_seq_one_letter_code
_entity_poly.pdbx_strand_id
1 'polypeptide(L)' 'MKKILIVLLLILSLTGCDSGAIVHDEYIPSYGLMSVDKKRDDVAYQISIKNAIITMLFSETIIVPILYLLEYVYIPVEAK' A
#
# COMPACT_ATOMS: atom_id res chain seq x y z
N MET A 1 30.05 -2.92 11.94
CA MET A 1 28.95 -2.28 12.69
C MET A 1 28.17 -1.27 11.85
N LYS A 2 28.80 -0.21 11.30
CA LYS A 2 28.12 0.81 10.46
C LYS A 2 27.27 0.24 9.30
N LYS A 3 27.76 -0.81 8.62
CA LYS A 3 27.05 -1.48 7.51
C LYS A 3 25.75 -2.18 7.93
N ILE A 4 25.71 -2.75 9.14
CA ILE A 4 24.53 -3.45 9.67
C ILE A 4 23.41 -2.43 9.97
N LEU A 5 23.79 -1.27 10.49
CA LEU A 5 22.86 -0.17 10.79
C LEU A 5 22.18 0.39 9.53
N ILE A 6 22.92 0.50 8.42
CA ILE A 6 22.37 0.94 7.13
C ILE A 6 21.38 -0.09 6.57
N VAL A 7 21.72 -1.37 6.63
CA VAL A 7 20.83 -2.45 6.16
C VAL A 7 19.56 -2.51 7.00
N LEU A 8 19.67 -2.36 8.33
CA LEU A 8 18.52 -2.34 9.23
C LEU A 8 17.60 -1.14 8.96
N LEU A 9 18.17 0.05 8.72
CA LEU A 9 17.41 1.25 8.37
C LEU A 9 16.66 1.08 7.04
N LEU A 10 17.28 0.40 6.07
CA LEU A 10 16.67 0.09 4.78
C LEU A 10 15.49 -0.87 4.95
N ILE A 11 15.64 -1.93 5.75
CA ILE A 11 14.58 -2.91 6.03
C ILE A 11 13.41 -2.25 6.77
N LEU A 12 13.68 -1.34 7.71
CA LEU A 12 12.65 -0.58 8.41
C LEU A 12 11.90 0.40 7.48
N SER A 13 12.55 0.90 6.42
CA SER A 13 11.84 1.71 5.40
C SER A 13 10.94 0.90 4.47
N LEU A 14 11.11 -0.43 4.43
CA LEU A 14 10.33 -1.37 3.62
C LEU A 14 9.07 -1.90 4.32
N THR A 15 8.84 -1.59 5.61
CA THR A 15 7.59 -1.96 6.28
C THR A 15 6.47 -1.04 5.78
N GLY A 16 5.80 -1.45 4.72
CA GLY A 16 4.55 -0.86 4.27
C GLY A 16 3.51 -0.97 5.39
N CYS A 17 3.12 0.18 5.94
CA CYS A 17 1.99 0.27 6.86
C CYS A 17 0.73 -0.19 6.12
N ASP A 18 -0.04 -1.09 6.72
CA ASP A 18 -1.36 -1.50 6.21
C ASP A 18 -2.18 -0.24 5.92
N SER A 19 -2.73 -0.16 4.70
CA SER A 19 -3.24 1.08 4.11
C SER A 19 -4.77 1.18 4.22
N GLY A 20 -5.40 0.44 5.13
CA GLY A 20 -6.84 0.53 5.38
C GLY A 20 -7.21 1.86 6.05
N ALA A 21 -8.48 2.25 5.94
CA ALA A 21 -9.01 3.42 6.61
C ALA A 21 -10.30 3.07 7.35
N ILE A 22 -10.57 3.80 8.43
CA ILE A 22 -11.87 3.74 9.10
C ILE A 22 -12.80 4.68 8.33
N VAL A 23 -13.90 4.13 7.82
CA VAL A 23 -14.95 4.89 7.13
C VAL A 23 -16.28 4.46 7.74
N HIS A 24 -17.11 5.41 8.17
CA HIS A 24 -18.36 5.16 8.89
C HIS A 24 -18.20 4.23 10.12
N ASP A 25 -17.18 4.47 10.95
CA ASP A 25 -16.83 3.67 12.14
C ASP A 25 -16.45 2.20 11.86
N GLU A 26 -16.32 1.79 10.58
CA GLU A 26 -15.90 0.46 10.18
C GLU A 26 -14.48 0.49 9.57
N TYR A 27 -13.64 -0.49 9.93
CA TYR A 27 -12.33 -0.66 9.28
C TYR A 27 -12.53 -1.28 7.90
N ILE A 28 -12.20 -0.52 6.86
CA ILE A 28 -12.27 -0.99 5.48
C ILE A 28 -10.84 -1.18 4.96
N PRO A 29 -10.49 -2.41 4.52
CA PRO A 29 -9.19 -2.65 3.95
C PRO A 29 -9.05 -1.94 2.60
N SER A 30 -7.84 -1.50 2.29
CA SER A 30 -7.47 -1.15 0.92
C SER A 30 -7.51 -2.41 0.04
N TYR A 31 -7.71 -2.18 -1.24
CA TYR A 31 -7.60 -3.24 -2.23
C TYR A 31 -6.72 -2.78 -3.39
N GLY A 32 -6.40 -3.71 -4.27
CA GLY A 32 -5.53 -3.48 -5.40
C GLY A 32 -5.91 -4.34 -6.58
N LEU A 33 -5.03 -4.41 -7.57
CA LEU A 33 -5.27 -5.11 -8.83
C LEU A 33 -5.45 -6.62 -8.65
N MET A 34 -4.84 -7.19 -7.61
CA MET A 34 -4.95 -8.63 -7.30
C MET A 34 -6.03 -8.96 -6.27
N SER A 35 -6.65 -7.95 -5.65
CA SER A 35 -7.61 -8.10 -4.55
C SER A 35 -8.92 -7.36 -4.79
N VAL A 36 -9.31 -7.22 -6.07
CA VAL A 36 -10.52 -6.50 -6.49
C VAL A 36 -11.79 -7.06 -5.87
N ASP A 37 -11.79 -8.35 -5.50
CA ASP A 37 -12.85 -9.02 -4.75
C ASP A 37 -13.12 -8.41 -3.36
N LYS A 38 -12.14 -7.69 -2.78
CA LYS A 38 -12.27 -6.99 -1.50
C LYS A 38 -12.86 -5.58 -1.64
N LYS A 39 -13.17 -5.13 -2.86
CA LYS A 39 -13.79 -3.83 -3.13
C LYS A 39 -15.21 -3.82 -2.56
N ARG A 40 -15.52 -2.79 -1.79
CA ARG A 40 -16.89 -2.46 -1.36
C ARG A 40 -17.49 -1.39 -2.27
N ASP A 41 -18.79 -1.46 -2.53
CA ASP A 41 -19.47 -0.49 -3.41
C ASP A 41 -20.08 0.69 -2.66
N ASP A 42 -20.15 0.62 -1.32
CA ASP A 42 -20.68 1.66 -0.44
C ASP A 42 -19.63 2.69 0.02
N VAL A 43 -18.40 2.57 -0.49
CA VAL A 43 -17.29 3.48 -0.18
C VAL A 43 -16.60 3.98 -1.44
N ALA A 44 -16.17 5.24 -1.39
CA ALA A 44 -15.30 5.82 -2.40
C ALA A 44 -13.86 5.36 -2.16
N TYR A 45 -13.12 5.14 -3.25
CA TYR A 45 -11.71 4.78 -3.18
C TYR A 45 -10.86 5.78 -3.96
N GLN A 46 -9.68 6.08 -3.42
CA GLN A 46 -8.69 6.94 -4.05
C GLN A 46 -7.39 6.15 -4.29
N ILE A 47 -6.71 6.45 -5.40
CA ILE A 47 -5.39 5.86 -5.69
C ILE A 47 -4.36 6.48 -4.75
N SER A 48 -3.60 5.61 -4.07
CA SER A 48 -2.47 6.03 -3.24
C SER A 48 -1.27 6.44 -4.10
N ILE A 49 -1.02 7.75 -4.18
CA ILE A 49 0.16 8.30 -4.89
C ILE A 49 1.46 7.72 -4.34
N LYS A 50 1.54 7.52 -3.01
CA LYS A 50 2.70 6.91 -2.37
C LYS A 50 2.93 5.49 -2.90
N ASN A 51 1.89 4.65 -2.93
CA ASN A 51 2.04 3.27 -3.40
C ASN A 51 2.33 3.24 -4.90
N ALA A 52 1.78 4.17 -5.69
CA ALA A 52 2.12 4.32 -7.11
C ALA A 52 3.59 4.69 -7.33
N ILE A 53 4.13 5.67 -6.60
CA ILE A 53 5.54 6.11 -6.70
C ILE A 53 6.48 5.00 -6.27
N ILE A 54 6.17 4.31 -5.16
CA ILE A 54 6.99 3.19 -4.67
C ILE A 54 6.95 2.05 -5.69
N THR A 55 5.77 1.68 -6.21
CA THR A 55 5.65 0.65 -7.26
C THR A 55 6.49 1.00 -8.48
N MET A 56 6.51 2.27 -8.91
CA MET A 56 7.34 2.74 -10.02
C MET A 56 8.85 2.62 -9.70
N LEU A 57 9.30 3.07 -8.53
CA LEU A 57 10.70 2.96 -8.10
C LEU A 57 11.18 1.50 -7.99
N PHE A 58 10.34 0.63 -7.46
CA PHE A 58 10.67 -0.79 -7.31
C PHE A 58 10.43 -1.61 -8.57
N SER A 59 9.75 -1.06 -9.59
CA SER A 59 9.46 -1.73 -10.87
C SER A 59 10.70 -2.29 -11.58
N GLU A 60 11.81 -1.58 -11.48
CA GLU A 60 13.08 -1.95 -12.11
C GLU A 60 14.02 -2.72 -11.19
N THR A 61 13.74 -2.75 -9.88
CA THR A 61 14.71 -3.20 -8.87
C THR A 61 14.34 -4.55 -8.27
N ILE A 62 13.07 -4.77 -7.88
CA ILE A 62 12.64 -5.97 -7.15
C ILE A 62 11.16 -6.26 -7.44
N ILE A 63 10.85 -7.47 -7.93
CA ILE A 63 9.48 -7.85 -8.32
C ILE A 63 8.53 -8.00 -7.12
N VAL A 64 9.03 -8.55 -6.00
CA VAL A 64 8.18 -8.91 -4.84
C VAL A 64 7.51 -7.69 -4.17
N PRO A 65 8.21 -6.56 -3.90
CA PRO A 65 7.59 -5.36 -3.35
C PRO A 65 6.51 -4.76 -4.26
N ILE A 66 6.67 -4.86 -5.58
CA ILE A 66 5.66 -4.38 -6.55
C ILE A 66 4.38 -5.18 -6.37
N LEU A 67 4.46 -6.51 -6.36
CA LEU A 67 3.28 -7.38 -6.20
C LEU A 67 2.54 -7.08 -4.90
N TYR A 68 3.29 -6.84 -3.82
CA TYR A 68 2.72 -6.44 -2.54
C TYR A 68 2.02 -5.08 -2.63
N LEU A 69 2.66 -4.05 -3.21
CA LEU A 69 2.06 -2.72 -3.33
C LEU A 69 0.85 -2.68 -4.28
N LEU A 70 0.86 -3.54 -5.29
CA LEU A 70 -0.27 -3.72 -6.21
C LEU A 70 -1.51 -4.29 -5.51
N GLU A 71 -1.40 -4.85 -4.30
CA GLU A 71 -2.54 -5.26 -3.47
C GLU A 71 -3.15 -4.10 -2.66
N TYR A 72 -2.48 -2.93 -2.58
CA TYR A 72 -2.89 -1.79 -1.75
C TYR A 72 -3.00 -0.47 -2.54
N VAL A 73 -3.39 -0.54 -3.81
CA VAL A 73 -3.41 0.64 -4.70
C VAL A 73 -4.55 1.61 -4.36
N TYR A 74 -5.71 1.08 -4.02
CA TYR A 74 -6.95 1.81 -3.76
C TYR A 74 -7.23 1.87 -2.27
N ILE A 75 -7.18 3.08 -1.71
CA ILE A 75 -7.42 3.35 -0.30
C ILE A 75 -8.86 3.87 -0.15
N PRO A 76 -9.65 3.35 0.81
CA PRO A 76 -10.98 3.87 1.07
C PRO A 76 -10.91 5.29 1.62
N VAL A 77 -11.79 6.16 1.14
CA VAL A 77 -11.92 7.55 1.57
C VAL A 77 -13.36 7.84 1.95
N GLU A 78 -13.57 8.69 2.97
CA GLU A 78 -14.89 9.23 3.27
C GLU A 78 -15.41 9.99 2.05
N ALA A 79 -16.60 9.65 1.57
CA ALA A 79 -17.27 10.39 0.52
C ALA A 79 -17.58 11.80 1.06
N LYS A 80 -16.95 12.82 0.47
CA LYS A 80 -17.18 14.23 0.81
C LYS A 80 -18.54 14.72 0.34
#